data_AF-A0A852RPL8-F1
#
_entry.id   AF-A0A852RPL8-F1
#
_cell.length_a   1.000
_cell.length_b   1.000
_cell.length_c   1.000
_cell.angle_alpha   90.00
_cell.angle_beta   90.00
_cell.angle_gamma   90.00
#
_symmetry.space_group_name_H-M   'P 1'
#
loop_
_entity.id
_entity.type
_entity.pdbx_description
1 polymer ?
#
loop_
_entity_poly.entity_id
_entity_poly.type
_entity_poly.pdbx_seq_one_letter_code
_entity_poly.pdbx_strand_id
1 'polypeptide(L)'
;MSDQPLSGFRIGVTAARRAEEQIALLERRGASVVHAPALSVDPNRIDEPALLAATKHVLDQPVDIFVATTGIGLKSWFGAAERWGLLDELTEHLGGAEILARGPKSVGALRRFGLRELWSPESEEFDDVLAHLRGRDLTGLRIVVQEHGQSLSMAAHALRRLGAEVTTVAVYRVEGADDPEPMFGLIEDIAGRRVDAVTFTAAPAIAAMMQAAGTTGHRDEVVSAFQADVIAACVGPVTAAAFEMWGVPSIYPERSRLAAMVKQLEVELPSRAGGTSLDVAGHTLLLHGDAVLLDGAEVKLSPAPYAVLQALLVNPGTVVSRRDLLTALPSGTAGSEHAVEMAVARLRAALGTRCIQTVVKRGYRLAVAP
;
A
#
# COMPACT_ATOMS: atom_id res chain seq x y z
N MET A 1 7.38 -16.02 30.54
CA MET A 1 6.48 -15.29 29.63
C MET A 1 6.84 -15.74 28.23
N SER A 2 5.85 -16.12 27.42
CA SER A 2 6.05 -16.75 26.11
C SER A 2 6.94 -15.86 25.22
N ASP A 3 8.13 -16.34 24.86
CA ASP A 3 9.10 -15.66 23.97
C ASP A 3 8.68 -15.81 22.50
N GLN A 4 7.43 -15.43 22.23
CA GLN A 4 6.83 -15.53 20.92
C GLN A 4 7.10 -14.23 20.15
N PRO A 5 7.52 -14.32 18.87
CA PRO A 5 8.10 -13.18 18.16
C PRO A 5 7.13 -12.03 17.92
N LEU A 6 5.82 -12.28 17.95
CA LEU A 6 4.78 -11.26 17.79
C LEU A 6 4.02 -10.98 19.09
N SER A 7 4.56 -11.35 20.25
CA SER A 7 3.92 -11.05 21.54
C SER A 7 3.80 -9.55 21.76
N GLY A 8 2.60 -9.09 22.12
CA GLY A 8 2.31 -7.69 22.38
C GLY A 8 1.90 -6.87 21.16
N PHE A 9 2.00 -7.42 19.95
CA PHE A 9 1.56 -6.73 18.72
C PHE A 9 0.09 -7.00 18.40
N ARG A 10 -0.60 -5.97 17.91
CA ARG A 10 -1.98 -6.02 17.43
C ARG A 10 -2.01 -5.83 15.92
N ILE A 11 -2.50 -6.84 15.19
CA ILE A 11 -2.41 -6.93 13.73
C ILE A 11 -3.80 -7.00 13.09
N GLY A 12 -4.07 -6.08 12.17
CA GLY A 12 -5.27 -6.10 11.32
C GLY A 12 -5.17 -7.13 10.20
N VAL A 13 -6.24 -7.90 9.99
CA VAL A 13 -6.35 -8.88 8.89
C VAL A 13 -7.52 -8.50 8.00
N THR A 14 -7.23 -8.15 6.74
CA THR A 14 -8.26 -7.73 5.77
C THR A 14 -8.76 -8.86 4.87
N ALA A 15 -8.18 -10.04 4.98
CA ALA A 15 -8.54 -11.20 4.18
C ALA A 15 -9.91 -11.74 4.59
N ALA A 16 -10.75 -12.03 3.61
CA ALA A 16 -11.98 -12.80 3.79
C ALA A 16 -11.77 -14.31 3.55
N ARG A 17 -11.04 -14.66 2.47
CA ARG A 17 -10.69 -16.05 2.16
C ARG A 17 -9.44 -16.47 2.91
N ARG A 18 -9.46 -17.69 3.48
CA ARG A 18 -8.36 -18.24 4.31
C ARG A 18 -7.99 -17.34 5.50
N ALA A 19 -8.92 -16.51 5.96
CA ALA A 19 -8.71 -15.62 7.11
C ALA A 19 -8.32 -16.42 8.35
N GLU A 20 -9.04 -17.51 8.64
CA GLU A 20 -8.76 -18.39 9.78
C GLU A 20 -7.33 -18.94 9.78
N GLU A 21 -6.80 -19.32 8.62
CA GLU A 21 -5.42 -19.79 8.51
C GLU A 21 -4.42 -18.68 8.81
N GLN A 22 -4.68 -17.47 8.31
CA GLN A 22 -3.85 -16.30 8.56
C GLN A 22 -3.87 -15.89 10.03
N ILE A 23 -5.07 -15.78 10.61
CA ILE A 23 -5.29 -15.45 12.02
C ILE A 23 -4.55 -16.47 12.89
N ALA A 24 -4.75 -17.77 12.64
CA ALA A 24 -4.08 -18.81 13.42
C ALA A 24 -2.55 -18.79 13.25
N LEU A 25 -2.02 -18.41 12.09
CA LEU A 25 -0.57 -18.24 11.90
C LEU A 25 -0.01 -17.11 12.77
N LEU A 26 -0.72 -15.98 12.86
CA LEU A 26 -0.33 -14.81 13.66
C LEU A 26 -0.50 -15.07 15.17
N GLU A 27 -1.62 -15.63 15.60
CA GLU A 27 -1.90 -15.94 17.01
C GLU A 27 -0.93 -16.98 17.58
N ARG A 28 -0.53 -17.99 16.78
CA ARG A 28 0.52 -18.95 17.20
C ARG A 28 1.87 -18.28 17.48
N ARG A 29 2.07 -17.06 16.99
CA ARG A 29 3.27 -16.24 17.21
C ARG A 29 3.04 -15.14 18.26
N GLY A 30 1.90 -15.15 18.95
CA GLY A 30 1.63 -14.28 20.08
C GLY A 30 0.95 -12.96 19.74
N ALA A 31 0.60 -12.72 18.47
CA ALA A 31 -0.11 -11.50 18.08
C ALA A 31 -1.57 -11.52 18.54
N SER A 32 -2.10 -10.35 18.91
CA SER A 32 -3.53 -10.09 18.96
C SER A 32 -4.01 -9.74 17.54
N VAL A 33 -5.13 -10.30 17.09
CA VAL A 33 -5.63 -10.09 15.73
C VAL A 33 -6.96 -9.35 15.74
N VAL A 34 -7.07 -8.34 14.87
CA VAL A 34 -8.33 -7.67 14.53
C VAL A 34 -8.73 -8.13 13.14
N HIS A 35 -9.80 -8.92 13.03
CA HIS A 35 -10.29 -9.37 11.74
C HIS A 35 -11.32 -8.38 11.20
N ALA A 36 -11.03 -7.81 10.03
CA ALA A 36 -11.87 -6.82 9.36
C ALA A 36 -11.84 -7.10 7.85
N PRO A 37 -12.65 -8.05 7.35
CA PRO A 37 -12.63 -8.42 5.94
C PRO A 37 -12.95 -7.21 5.07
N ALA A 38 -12.11 -6.95 4.06
CA ALA A 38 -12.33 -5.83 3.14
C ALA A 38 -13.24 -6.20 1.96
N LEU A 39 -13.34 -7.50 1.67
CA LEU A 39 -14.01 -8.04 0.49
C LEU A 39 -14.95 -9.16 0.92
N SER A 40 -15.97 -9.45 0.12
CA SER A 40 -16.81 -10.64 0.31
C SER A 40 -16.02 -11.94 0.13
N VAL A 41 -16.48 -13.01 0.78
CA VAL A 41 -15.88 -14.36 0.71
C VAL A 41 -16.07 -14.98 -0.69
N ASP A 42 -17.13 -14.58 -1.40
CA ASP A 42 -17.41 -14.99 -2.79
C ASP A 42 -17.18 -13.84 -3.80
N PRO A 43 -15.92 -13.54 -4.16
CA PRO A 43 -15.60 -12.42 -5.04
C PRO A 43 -15.95 -12.67 -6.51
N ASN A 44 -16.46 -13.85 -6.87
CA ASN A 44 -16.65 -14.26 -8.26
C ASN A 44 -18.11 -14.23 -8.73
N ARG A 45 -19.01 -13.59 -7.96
CA ARG A 45 -20.38 -13.40 -8.40
C ARG A 45 -20.41 -12.42 -9.57
N ILE A 46 -20.99 -12.87 -10.69
CA ILE A 46 -21.26 -11.99 -11.83
C ILE A 46 -22.35 -11.01 -11.38
N ASP A 47 -22.02 -9.72 -11.37
CA ASP A 47 -22.99 -8.63 -11.21
C ASP A 47 -23.74 -8.50 -12.55
N GLU A 48 -24.73 -9.37 -12.78
CA GLU A 48 -25.46 -9.43 -14.05
C GLU A 48 -26.08 -8.08 -14.46
N PRO A 49 -26.71 -7.30 -13.55
CA PRO A 49 -27.21 -5.98 -13.89
C PRO A 49 -26.11 -5.01 -14.36
N ALA A 50 -24.98 -4.95 -13.66
CA ALA A 50 -23.88 -4.06 -14.04
C ALA A 50 -23.21 -4.52 -15.35
N LEU A 51 -23.01 -5.83 -15.53
CA LEU A 51 -22.44 -6.39 -16.76
C LEU A 51 -23.37 -6.15 -17.95
N LEU A 52 -24.68 -6.26 -17.78
CA LEU A 52 -25.67 -5.92 -18.81
C LEU A 52 -25.62 -4.42 -19.16
N ALA A 53 -25.57 -3.55 -18.15
CA ALA A 53 -25.48 -2.10 -18.37
C ALA A 53 -24.18 -1.72 -19.11
N ALA A 54 -23.03 -2.30 -18.71
CA ALA A 54 -21.76 -2.11 -19.38
C ALA A 54 -21.78 -2.64 -20.82
N THR A 55 -22.42 -3.78 -21.07
CA THR A 55 -22.58 -4.35 -22.41
C THR A 55 -23.39 -3.42 -23.31
N LYS A 56 -24.51 -2.89 -22.82
CA LYS A 56 -25.31 -1.89 -23.57
C LYS A 56 -24.51 -0.63 -23.83
N HIS A 57 -23.74 -0.15 -22.85
CA HIS A 57 -22.89 1.02 -23.03
C HIS A 57 -21.79 0.82 -24.09
N VAL A 58 -21.23 -0.40 -24.18
CA VAL A 58 -20.31 -0.77 -25.26
C VAL A 58 -20.99 -0.68 -26.63
N LEU A 59 -22.25 -1.13 -26.73
CA LEU A 59 -23.05 -1.11 -27.96
C LEU A 59 -23.52 0.30 -28.37
N ASP A 60 -23.59 1.26 -27.45
CA ASP A 60 -24.16 2.60 -27.71
C ASP A 60 -23.41 3.39 -28.81
N GLN A 61 -22.10 3.15 -28.99
CA GLN A 61 -21.31 3.81 -30.03
C GLN A 61 -20.15 2.89 -30.48
N PRO A 62 -19.54 3.14 -31.66
CA PRO A 62 -18.39 2.37 -32.13
C PRO A 62 -17.25 2.28 -31.12
N VAL A 63 -16.50 1.19 -31.21
CA VAL A 63 -15.30 0.92 -30.42
C VAL A 63 -14.09 0.98 -31.34
N ASP A 64 -13.10 1.83 -31.03
CA ASP A 64 -11.89 1.94 -31.83
C ASP A 64 -10.91 0.80 -31.51
N ILE A 65 -10.74 0.50 -30.21
CA ILE A 65 -9.83 -0.54 -29.73
C ILE A 65 -10.54 -1.41 -28.69
N PHE A 66 -10.46 -2.73 -28.85
CA PHE A 66 -10.91 -3.69 -27.86
C PHE A 66 -9.74 -4.47 -27.26
N VAL A 67 -9.54 -4.35 -25.95
CA VAL A 67 -8.48 -5.05 -25.21
C VAL A 67 -9.04 -6.21 -24.40
N ALA A 68 -8.70 -7.43 -24.80
CA ALA A 68 -9.10 -8.68 -24.17
C ALA A 68 -8.05 -9.19 -23.17
N THR A 69 -8.38 -9.22 -21.88
CA THR A 69 -7.37 -9.50 -20.84
C THR A 69 -7.32 -10.96 -20.43
N THR A 70 -8.45 -11.64 -20.21
CA THR A 70 -8.45 -13.05 -19.81
C THR A 70 -9.52 -13.86 -20.54
N GLY A 71 -9.17 -15.09 -20.90
CA GLY A 71 -10.10 -15.98 -21.59
C GLY A 71 -11.34 -16.37 -20.76
N ILE A 72 -11.21 -16.45 -19.43
CA ILE A 72 -12.35 -16.75 -18.57
C ILE A 72 -13.31 -15.56 -18.46
N GLY A 73 -12.78 -14.33 -18.38
CA GLY A 73 -13.60 -13.14 -18.38
C GLY A 73 -14.38 -12.97 -19.70
N LEU A 74 -13.70 -13.12 -20.84
CA LEU A 74 -14.36 -13.14 -22.15
C LEU A 74 -15.49 -14.17 -22.25
N LYS A 75 -15.21 -15.43 -21.86
CA LYS A 75 -16.21 -16.51 -21.91
C LYS A 75 -17.43 -16.20 -21.05
N SER A 76 -17.22 -15.66 -19.85
CA SER A 76 -18.30 -15.29 -18.95
C SER A 76 -19.10 -14.10 -19.47
N TRP A 77 -18.44 -13.07 -20.02
CA TRP A 77 -19.13 -11.92 -20.62
C TRP A 77 -19.98 -12.34 -21.81
N PHE A 78 -19.39 -13.05 -22.77
CA PHE A 78 -20.09 -13.45 -23.99
C PHE A 78 -21.16 -14.50 -23.69
N GLY A 79 -20.93 -15.42 -22.74
CA GLY A 79 -21.97 -16.31 -22.26
C GLY A 79 -23.11 -15.58 -21.55
N ALA A 80 -22.87 -14.43 -20.91
CA ALA A 80 -23.92 -13.58 -20.38
C ALA A 80 -24.68 -12.84 -21.50
N ALA A 81 -23.96 -12.28 -22.47
CA ALA A 81 -24.56 -11.66 -23.66
C ALA A 81 -25.45 -12.64 -24.44
N GLU A 82 -25.05 -13.91 -24.55
CA GLU A 82 -25.86 -14.98 -25.15
C GLU A 82 -27.19 -15.16 -24.40
N ARG A 83 -27.15 -15.23 -23.07
CA ARG A 83 -28.38 -15.32 -22.24
C ARG A 83 -29.30 -14.11 -22.41
N TRP A 84 -28.74 -12.94 -22.73
CA TRP A 84 -29.50 -11.71 -22.96
C TRP A 84 -29.92 -11.53 -24.43
N GLY A 85 -29.54 -12.44 -25.33
CA GLY A 85 -29.80 -12.32 -26.77
C GLY A 85 -28.98 -11.22 -27.47
N LEU A 86 -27.87 -10.78 -26.86
CA LEU A 86 -26.99 -9.70 -27.35
C LEU A 86 -25.68 -10.21 -27.94
N LEU A 87 -25.45 -11.53 -28.02
CA LEU A 87 -24.15 -12.08 -28.43
C LEU A 87 -23.77 -11.71 -29.87
N ASP A 88 -24.69 -11.90 -30.82
CA ASP A 88 -24.42 -11.64 -32.24
C ASP A 88 -24.12 -10.15 -32.45
N GLU A 89 -24.95 -9.27 -31.90
CA GLU A 89 -24.75 -7.82 -31.94
C GLU A 89 -23.41 -7.41 -31.31
N LEU A 90 -23.08 -7.96 -30.13
CA LEU A 90 -21.83 -7.65 -29.43
C LEU A 90 -20.60 -8.12 -30.21
N THR A 91 -20.63 -9.32 -30.79
CA THR A 91 -19.50 -9.86 -31.55
C THR A 91 -19.31 -9.14 -32.88
N GLU A 92 -20.39 -8.78 -33.58
CA GLU A 92 -20.31 -7.94 -34.78
C GLU A 92 -19.73 -6.56 -34.46
N HIS A 93 -20.25 -5.92 -33.40
CA HIS A 93 -19.81 -4.59 -32.96
C HIS A 93 -18.33 -4.55 -32.57
N LEU A 94 -17.88 -5.52 -31.75
CA LEU A 94 -16.47 -5.64 -31.37
C LEU A 94 -15.57 -6.08 -32.52
N GLY A 95 -16.11 -6.79 -33.52
CA GLY A 95 -15.38 -7.20 -34.71
C GLY A 95 -14.97 -6.06 -35.62
N GLY A 96 -15.62 -4.89 -35.49
CA GLY A 96 -15.22 -3.65 -36.17
C GLY A 96 -14.03 -2.93 -35.52
N ALA A 97 -13.66 -3.29 -34.29
CA ALA A 97 -12.58 -2.65 -33.53
C ALA A 97 -11.20 -3.24 -33.85
N GLU A 98 -10.14 -2.50 -33.52
CA GLU A 98 -8.80 -3.06 -33.39
C GLU A 98 -8.72 -3.93 -32.13
N ILE A 99 -8.56 -5.24 -32.29
CA ILE A 99 -8.59 -6.17 -31.16
C ILE A 99 -7.16 -6.51 -30.68
N LEU A 100 -6.86 -6.21 -29.42
CA LEU A 100 -5.62 -6.57 -28.75
C LEU A 100 -5.92 -7.64 -27.70
N ALA A 101 -5.14 -8.72 -27.69
CA ALA A 101 -5.24 -9.75 -26.67
C ALA A 101 -4.03 -9.69 -25.73
N ARG A 102 -4.25 -9.81 -24.42
CA ARG A 102 -3.14 -9.86 -23.45
C ARG A 102 -2.33 -11.15 -23.57
N GLY A 103 -2.92 -12.26 -24.04
CA GLY A 103 -2.20 -13.53 -24.12
C GLY A 103 -3.00 -14.69 -24.69
N PRO A 104 -2.39 -15.89 -24.80
CA PRO A 104 -2.97 -17.07 -25.47
C PRO A 104 -4.36 -17.47 -24.98
N LYS A 105 -4.65 -17.28 -23.69
CA LYS A 105 -5.98 -17.57 -23.11
C LYS A 105 -7.08 -16.66 -23.67
N SER A 106 -6.76 -15.38 -23.84
CA SER A 106 -7.69 -14.39 -24.42
C SER A 106 -7.85 -14.62 -25.91
N VAL A 107 -6.75 -14.89 -26.63
CA VAL A 107 -6.75 -15.28 -28.05
C VAL A 107 -7.66 -16.48 -28.28
N GLY A 108 -7.48 -17.56 -27.50
CA GLY A 108 -8.31 -18.76 -27.62
C GLY A 108 -9.80 -18.51 -27.32
N ALA A 109 -10.11 -17.56 -26.43
CA ALA A 109 -11.48 -17.15 -26.17
C ALA A 109 -12.08 -16.32 -27.31
N LEU A 110 -11.37 -15.28 -27.79
CA LEU A 110 -11.81 -14.45 -28.93
C LEU A 110 -12.15 -15.31 -30.15
N ARG A 111 -11.23 -16.18 -30.56
CA ARG A 111 -11.38 -17.03 -31.75
C ARG A 111 -12.55 -17.99 -31.67
N ARG A 112 -12.91 -18.45 -30.46
CA ARG A 112 -14.09 -19.30 -30.24
C ARG A 112 -15.39 -18.58 -30.61
N PHE A 113 -15.42 -17.26 -30.49
CA PHE A 113 -16.56 -16.41 -30.83
C PHE A 113 -16.38 -15.67 -32.14
N GLY A 114 -15.52 -16.16 -33.04
CA GLY A 114 -15.32 -15.61 -34.38
C GLY A 114 -14.46 -14.35 -34.45
N LEU A 115 -14.00 -13.82 -33.31
CA LEU A 115 -13.14 -12.63 -33.26
C LEU A 115 -11.67 -12.98 -33.43
N ARG A 116 -10.92 -12.14 -34.15
CA ARG A 116 -9.47 -12.28 -34.31
C ARG A 116 -8.75 -11.06 -33.76
N GLU A 117 -7.77 -11.31 -32.92
CA GLU A 117 -6.84 -10.29 -32.46
C GLU A 117 -5.92 -9.83 -33.60
N LEU A 118 -5.61 -8.54 -33.63
CA LEU A 118 -4.53 -7.96 -34.43
C LEU A 118 -3.16 -8.30 -33.82
N TRP A 119 -3.09 -8.30 -32.48
CA TRP A 119 -1.83 -8.47 -31.77
C TRP A 119 -2.02 -9.08 -30.37
N SER A 120 -1.01 -9.83 -29.93
CA SER A 120 -0.87 -10.38 -28.57
C SER A 120 0.60 -10.48 -28.18
N PRO A 121 1.01 -10.12 -26.94
CA PRO A 121 2.38 -10.31 -26.49
C PRO A 121 2.67 -11.77 -26.14
N GLU A 122 3.95 -12.15 -26.16
CA GLU A 122 4.42 -13.47 -25.69
C GLU A 122 4.49 -13.57 -24.16
N SER A 123 4.73 -12.45 -23.46
CA SER A 123 4.90 -12.37 -22.00
C SER A 123 3.60 -12.59 -21.20
N GLU A 124 2.46 -12.42 -21.86
CA GLU A 124 1.16 -12.28 -21.23
C GLU A 124 1.02 -11.05 -20.30
N GLU A 125 1.92 -10.08 -20.32
CA GLU A 125 1.87 -8.92 -19.43
C GLU A 125 1.06 -7.76 -20.04
N PHE A 126 0.32 -7.02 -19.20
CA PHE A 126 -0.45 -5.87 -19.68
C PHE A 126 0.46 -4.68 -20.03
N ASP A 127 1.62 -4.57 -19.38
CA ASP A 127 2.59 -3.52 -19.67
C ASP A 127 3.10 -3.58 -21.11
N ASP A 128 3.13 -4.77 -21.73
CA ASP A 128 3.46 -4.91 -23.14
C ASP A 128 2.32 -4.45 -24.06
N VAL A 129 1.07 -4.59 -23.64
CA VAL A 129 -0.07 -3.98 -24.35
C VAL A 129 0.04 -2.46 -24.31
N LEU A 130 0.38 -1.89 -23.15
CA LEU A 130 0.62 -0.45 -23.02
C LEU A 130 1.83 -0.02 -23.86
N ALA A 131 2.91 -0.80 -23.87
CA ALA A 131 4.09 -0.53 -24.68
C ALA A 131 3.79 -0.58 -26.19
N HIS A 132 2.95 -1.51 -26.64
CA HIS A 132 2.49 -1.60 -28.02
C HIS A 132 1.67 -0.36 -28.43
N LEU A 133 0.91 0.21 -27.50
CA LEU A 133 0.13 1.44 -27.71
C LEU A 133 0.95 2.72 -27.51
N ARG A 134 2.19 2.66 -26.99
CA ARG A 134 3.03 3.86 -26.80
C ARG A 134 3.34 4.51 -28.14
N GLY A 135 3.29 5.85 -28.15
CA GLY A 135 3.59 6.65 -29.34
C GLY A 135 2.42 6.79 -30.31
N ARG A 136 1.29 6.13 -30.06
CA ARG A 136 0.03 6.39 -30.78
C ARG A 136 -0.69 7.57 -30.13
N ASP A 137 -1.36 8.37 -30.96
CA ASP A 137 -2.34 9.33 -30.46
C ASP A 137 -3.62 8.57 -30.09
N LEU A 138 -3.91 8.52 -28.80
CA LEU A 138 -5.12 7.87 -28.29
C LEU A 138 -6.20 8.89 -27.92
N THR A 139 -5.99 10.17 -28.21
CA THR A 139 -6.90 11.25 -27.81
C THR A 139 -8.28 11.05 -28.42
N GLY A 140 -9.29 10.88 -27.56
CA GLY A 140 -10.68 10.69 -27.96
C GLY A 140 -11.02 9.31 -28.52
N LEU A 141 -10.06 8.38 -28.60
CA LEU A 141 -10.36 7.00 -29.01
C LEU A 141 -11.15 6.28 -27.92
N ARG A 142 -12.22 5.58 -28.30
CA ARG A 142 -13.00 4.74 -27.41
C ARG A 142 -12.36 3.37 -27.31
N ILE A 143 -11.84 3.07 -26.12
CA ILE A 143 -11.19 1.81 -25.81
C ILE A 143 -12.04 1.01 -24.84
N VAL A 144 -12.42 -0.20 -25.24
CA VAL A 144 -13.09 -1.16 -24.34
C VAL A 144 -12.05 -2.10 -23.78
N VAL A 145 -11.99 -2.21 -22.45
CA VAL A 145 -11.10 -3.16 -21.76
C VAL A 145 -11.97 -4.20 -21.05
N GLN A 146 -11.90 -5.45 -21.49
CA GLN A 146 -12.53 -6.56 -20.77
C GLN A 146 -11.67 -6.88 -19.55
N GLU A 147 -12.21 -6.76 -18.35
CA GLU A 147 -11.54 -7.04 -17.08
C GLU A 147 -12.08 -8.32 -16.43
N HIS A 148 -11.19 -9.02 -15.73
CA HIS A 148 -11.52 -10.16 -14.90
C HIS A 148 -11.49 -9.72 -13.43
N GLY A 149 -12.34 -8.75 -13.05
CA GLY A 149 -12.43 -8.18 -11.70
C GLY A 149 -11.69 -6.85 -11.48
N GLN A 150 -11.83 -6.26 -10.28
CA GLN A 150 -10.99 -5.12 -9.86
C GLN A 150 -9.52 -5.55 -9.78
N SER A 151 -8.77 -5.51 -10.87
CA SER A 151 -7.30 -5.52 -10.81
C SER A 151 -6.66 -4.87 -12.03
N LEU A 152 -7.39 -4.00 -12.73
CA LEU A 152 -6.87 -3.24 -13.87
C LEU A 152 -7.29 -1.75 -13.82
N SER A 153 -7.61 -1.23 -12.63
CA SER A 153 -7.73 0.21 -12.40
C SER A 153 -6.52 0.97 -12.96
N MET A 154 -5.32 0.37 -12.90
CA MET A 154 -4.08 0.93 -13.47
C MET A 154 -4.05 0.94 -15.00
N ALA A 155 -4.55 -0.10 -15.67
CA ALA A 155 -4.56 -0.20 -17.12
C ALA A 155 -5.51 0.81 -17.76
N ALA A 156 -6.76 0.82 -17.30
CA ALA A 156 -7.75 1.78 -17.76
C ALA A 156 -7.32 3.21 -17.40
N HIS A 157 -6.72 3.42 -16.22
CA HIS A 157 -6.15 4.72 -15.85
C HIS A 157 -4.98 5.14 -16.74
N ALA A 158 -4.05 4.24 -17.07
CA ALA A 158 -2.92 4.52 -17.96
C ALA A 158 -3.41 4.93 -19.36
N LEU A 159 -4.39 4.23 -19.91
CA LEU A 159 -4.98 4.56 -21.21
C LEU A 159 -5.72 5.91 -21.17
N ARG A 160 -6.48 6.19 -20.10
CA ARG A 160 -7.11 7.52 -19.90
C ARG A 160 -6.08 8.64 -19.80
N ARG A 161 -4.94 8.40 -19.14
CA ARG A 161 -3.83 9.38 -19.08
C ARG A 161 -3.19 9.65 -20.45
N LEU A 162 -3.36 8.77 -21.41
CA LEU A 162 -2.95 8.96 -22.81
C LEU A 162 -4.03 9.63 -23.67
N GLY A 163 -5.16 10.05 -23.09
CA GLY A 163 -6.23 10.79 -23.77
C GLY A 163 -7.41 9.94 -24.26
N ALA A 164 -7.40 8.63 -24.01
CA ALA A 164 -8.46 7.73 -24.46
C ALA A 164 -9.73 7.81 -23.58
N GLU A 165 -10.87 7.56 -24.20
CA GLU A 165 -12.15 7.30 -23.52
C GLU A 165 -12.25 5.80 -23.22
N VAL A 166 -12.03 5.41 -21.96
CA VAL A 166 -11.93 3.98 -21.59
C VAL A 166 -13.18 3.47 -20.88
N THR A 167 -13.83 2.49 -21.50
CA THR A 167 -14.92 1.70 -20.90
C THR A 167 -14.39 0.36 -20.41
N THR A 168 -14.57 0.09 -19.12
CA THR A 168 -14.18 -1.17 -18.50
C THR A 168 -15.38 -2.11 -18.41
N VAL A 169 -15.25 -3.34 -18.90
CA VAL A 169 -16.26 -4.39 -18.73
C VAL A 169 -15.74 -5.42 -17.72
N ALA A 170 -16.13 -5.27 -16.47
CA ALA A 170 -15.77 -6.19 -15.39
C ALA A 170 -16.81 -7.31 -15.26
N VAL A 171 -16.35 -8.55 -15.41
CA VAL A 171 -17.21 -9.75 -15.40
C VAL A 171 -17.69 -10.12 -14.00
N TYR A 172 -16.85 -9.86 -12.99
CA TYR A 172 -17.21 -10.02 -11.59
C TYR A 172 -16.85 -8.76 -10.85
N ARG A 173 -17.67 -8.43 -9.84
CA ARG A 173 -17.38 -7.34 -8.92
C ARG A 173 -16.70 -7.95 -7.70
N VAL A 174 -15.56 -7.38 -7.31
CA VAL A 174 -15.07 -7.61 -5.96
C VAL A 174 -16.00 -6.81 -5.05
N GLU A 175 -16.99 -7.50 -4.48
CA GLU A 175 -17.90 -6.89 -3.51
C GLU A 175 -17.14 -6.62 -2.21
N GLY A 176 -17.48 -5.50 -1.57
CA GLY A 176 -17.04 -5.24 -0.19
C GLY A 176 -17.57 -6.34 0.74
N ALA A 177 -17.05 -6.40 1.96
CA ALA A 177 -17.63 -7.29 2.95
C ALA A 177 -19.11 -6.98 3.20
N ASP A 178 -19.90 -8.02 3.48
CA ASP A 178 -21.35 -7.90 3.72
C ASP A 178 -21.65 -6.97 4.91
N ASP A 179 -20.79 -7.03 5.93
CA ASP A 179 -20.80 -6.13 7.08
C ASP A 179 -19.57 -5.18 7.00
N PRO A 180 -19.78 -3.86 6.80
CA PRO A 180 -18.70 -2.90 6.76
C PRO A 180 -18.19 -2.48 8.15
N GLU A 181 -18.91 -2.80 9.23
CA GLU A 181 -18.61 -2.32 10.58
C GLU A 181 -17.21 -2.73 11.08
N PRO A 182 -16.74 -3.98 10.89
CA PRO A 182 -15.38 -4.36 11.25
C PRO A 182 -14.30 -3.54 10.52
N MET A 183 -14.56 -3.16 9.27
CA MET A 183 -13.65 -2.33 8.50
C MET A 183 -13.61 -0.90 9.03
N PHE A 184 -14.75 -0.33 9.41
CA PHE A 184 -14.78 0.99 10.04
C PHE A 184 -14.04 1.00 11.38
N GLY A 185 -14.24 -0.02 12.23
CA GLY A 185 -13.47 -0.18 13.46
C GLY A 185 -11.96 -0.30 13.22
N LEU A 186 -11.53 -1.07 12.21
CA LEU A 186 -10.11 -1.15 11.85
C LEU A 186 -9.57 0.19 11.33
N ILE A 187 -10.34 0.95 10.56
CA ILE A 187 -9.96 2.29 10.08
C ILE A 187 -9.72 3.23 11.27
N GLU A 188 -10.62 3.25 12.24
CA GLU A 188 -10.45 4.04 13.47
C GLU A 188 -9.22 3.59 14.26
N ASP A 189 -8.95 2.29 14.31
CA ASP A 189 -7.76 1.74 14.96
C ASP A 189 -6.47 2.15 14.24
N ILE A 190 -6.45 2.15 12.90
CA ILE A 190 -5.31 2.63 12.13
C ILE A 190 -5.10 4.13 12.35
N ALA A 191 -6.15 4.95 12.18
CA ALA A 191 -6.09 6.40 12.38
C ALA A 191 -5.62 6.75 13.81
N GLY A 192 -6.07 5.97 14.79
CA GLY A 192 -5.69 6.10 16.20
C GLY A 192 -4.38 5.41 16.59
N ARG A 193 -3.64 4.79 15.65
CA ARG A 193 -2.38 4.06 15.90
C ARG A 193 -2.52 2.96 16.97
N ARG A 194 -3.67 2.28 16.98
CA ARG A 194 -4.01 1.20 17.91
C ARG A 194 -3.75 -0.19 17.32
N VAL A 195 -3.15 -0.27 16.14
CA VAL A 195 -2.65 -1.50 15.50
C VAL A 195 -1.23 -1.25 15.04
N ASP A 196 -0.39 -2.28 15.08
CA ASP A 196 1.03 -2.17 14.69
C ASP A 196 1.25 -2.55 13.21
N ALA A 197 0.38 -3.39 12.67
CA ALA A 197 0.40 -3.77 11.26
C ALA A 197 -1.00 -4.07 10.74
N VAL A 198 -1.18 -3.94 9.43
CA VAL A 198 -2.36 -4.41 8.71
C VAL A 198 -1.93 -5.22 7.50
N THR A 199 -2.55 -6.37 7.31
CA THR A 199 -2.18 -7.33 6.28
C THR A 199 -3.14 -7.33 5.10
N PHE A 200 -2.59 -7.28 3.88
CA PHE A 200 -3.35 -7.22 2.63
C PHE A 200 -2.92 -8.36 1.70
N THR A 201 -3.90 -9.18 1.29
CA THR A 201 -3.66 -10.32 0.40
C THR A 201 -4.10 -10.08 -1.05
N ALA A 202 -4.70 -8.92 -1.33
CA ALA A 202 -5.15 -8.53 -2.66
C ALA A 202 -5.24 -7.00 -2.78
N ALA A 203 -4.90 -6.46 -3.95
CA ALA A 203 -4.99 -5.01 -4.24
C ALA A 203 -6.41 -4.42 -4.00
N PRO A 204 -7.52 -5.12 -4.32
CA PRO A 204 -8.87 -4.60 -4.05
C PRO A 204 -9.17 -4.38 -2.58
N ALA A 205 -8.54 -5.13 -1.67
CA ALA A 205 -8.74 -4.91 -0.24
C ALA A 205 -8.21 -3.53 0.19
N ILE A 206 -7.10 -3.09 -0.40
CA ILE A 206 -6.53 -1.75 -0.17
C ILE A 206 -7.49 -0.70 -0.71
N ALA A 207 -7.96 -0.87 -1.96
CA ALA A 207 -8.89 0.07 -2.56
C ALA A 207 -10.20 0.20 -1.74
N ALA A 208 -10.77 -0.92 -1.30
CA ALA A 208 -11.98 -0.95 -0.48
C ALA A 208 -11.76 -0.23 0.87
N MET A 209 -10.66 -0.50 1.56
CA MET A 209 -10.31 0.17 2.82
C MET A 209 -10.09 1.68 2.62
N MET A 210 -9.36 2.10 1.59
CA MET A 210 -9.09 3.53 1.31
C MET A 210 -10.34 4.30 0.84
N GLN A 211 -11.27 3.62 0.18
CA GLN A 211 -12.60 4.16 -0.13
C GLN A 211 -13.41 4.32 1.16
N ALA A 212 -13.49 3.29 2.00
CA ALA A 212 -14.17 3.34 3.28
C ALA A 212 -13.62 4.45 4.19
N ALA A 213 -12.28 4.58 4.29
CA ALA A 213 -11.63 5.66 5.05
C ALA A 213 -11.94 7.05 4.49
N GLY A 214 -12.13 7.18 3.17
CA GLY A 214 -12.58 8.43 2.57
C GLY A 214 -14.02 8.78 2.95
N THR A 215 -14.91 7.80 2.93
CA THR A 215 -16.32 7.98 3.30
C THR A 215 -16.49 8.35 4.78
N THR A 216 -15.62 7.84 5.66
CA THR A 216 -15.63 8.16 7.09
C THR A 216 -14.78 9.39 7.46
N GLY A 217 -14.11 10.02 6.49
CA GLY A 217 -13.30 11.22 6.73
C GLY A 217 -11.96 10.97 7.43
N HIS A 218 -11.48 9.73 7.46
CA HIS A 218 -10.23 9.33 8.13
C HIS A 218 -9.05 9.08 7.17
N ARG A 219 -9.19 9.41 5.89
CA ARG A 219 -8.21 9.07 4.86
C ARG A 219 -6.82 9.60 5.17
N ASP A 220 -6.71 10.86 5.54
CA ASP A 220 -5.41 11.52 5.75
C ASP A 220 -4.71 10.98 7.00
N GLU A 221 -5.47 10.69 8.06
CA GLU A 221 -4.98 10.05 9.27
C GLU A 221 -4.49 8.63 9.00
N VAL A 222 -5.24 7.86 8.20
CA VAL A 222 -4.85 6.49 7.80
C VAL A 222 -3.56 6.50 6.99
N VAL A 223 -3.44 7.39 6.00
CA VAL A 223 -2.20 7.54 5.21
C VAL A 223 -1.03 7.91 6.12
N SER A 224 -1.22 8.90 7.00
CA SER A 224 -0.19 9.35 7.93
C SER A 224 0.25 8.22 8.88
N ALA A 225 -0.71 7.42 9.38
CA ALA A 225 -0.42 6.28 10.24
C ALA A 225 0.41 5.21 9.50
N PHE A 226 0.07 4.86 8.27
CA PHE A 226 0.87 3.90 7.49
C PHE A 226 2.25 4.42 7.09
N GLN A 227 2.44 5.73 7.01
CA GLN A 227 3.74 6.33 6.68
C GLN A 227 4.75 6.26 7.84
N ALA A 228 4.29 6.18 9.09
CA ALA A 228 5.16 6.30 10.26
C ALA A 228 5.00 5.16 11.26
N ASP A 229 3.77 4.81 11.62
CA ASP A 229 3.47 4.07 12.85
C ASP A 229 3.01 2.62 12.56
N VAL A 230 2.20 2.45 11.51
CA VAL A 230 1.53 1.18 11.20
C VAL A 230 2.16 0.55 9.96
N ILE A 231 2.53 -0.73 10.05
CA ILE A 231 3.08 -1.46 8.90
C ILE A 231 1.96 -1.90 7.95
N ALA A 232 1.99 -1.43 6.70
CA ALA A 232 1.22 -2.04 5.62
C ALA A 232 1.95 -3.28 5.07
N ALA A 233 1.50 -4.47 5.45
CA ALA A 233 2.09 -5.74 5.03
C ALA A 233 1.29 -6.37 3.89
N CYS A 234 1.89 -6.40 2.70
CA CYS A 234 1.29 -6.96 1.49
C CYS A 234 1.80 -8.38 1.24
N VAL A 235 0.96 -9.25 0.68
CA VAL A 235 1.37 -10.62 0.34
C VAL A 235 2.39 -10.65 -0.79
N GLY A 236 2.43 -9.63 -1.65
CA GLY A 236 3.33 -9.55 -2.81
C GLY A 236 3.27 -8.21 -3.53
N PRO A 237 4.13 -8.02 -4.56
CA PRO A 237 4.37 -6.73 -5.20
C PRO A 237 3.12 -6.14 -5.89
N VAL A 238 2.27 -6.98 -6.48
CA VAL A 238 1.02 -6.53 -7.13
C VAL A 238 0.05 -5.90 -6.12
N THR A 239 -0.03 -6.44 -4.89
CA THR A 239 -0.84 -5.85 -3.84
C THR A 239 -0.20 -4.57 -3.31
N ALA A 240 1.12 -4.57 -3.12
CA ALA A 240 1.89 -3.41 -2.67
C ALA A 240 1.76 -2.19 -3.61
N ALA A 241 1.79 -2.42 -4.93
CA ALA A 241 1.67 -1.37 -5.93
C ALA A 241 0.35 -0.56 -5.81
N ALA A 242 -0.71 -1.14 -5.25
CA ALA A 242 -1.96 -0.41 -5.03
C ALA A 242 -1.77 0.77 -4.08
N PHE A 243 -0.82 0.72 -3.13
CA PHE A 243 -0.56 1.81 -2.19
C PHE A 243 0.16 3.02 -2.78
N GLU A 244 0.79 2.87 -3.95
CA GLU A 244 1.65 3.91 -4.56
C GLU A 244 0.91 5.23 -4.76
N MET A 245 -0.37 5.18 -5.16
CA MET A 245 -1.16 6.40 -5.40
C MET A 245 -1.40 7.24 -4.14
N TRP A 246 -1.23 6.65 -2.95
CA TRP A 246 -1.37 7.33 -1.66
C TRP A 246 -0.03 7.59 -0.98
N GLY A 247 1.11 7.26 -1.62
CA GLY A 247 2.43 7.43 -1.04
C GLY A 247 2.63 6.63 0.25
N VAL A 248 1.93 5.50 0.39
CA VAL A 248 2.02 4.63 1.57
C VAL A 248 3.16 3.61 1.35
N PRO A 249 4.19 3.60 2.21
CA PRO A 249 5.21 2.56 2.16
C PRO A 249 4.59 1.22 2.59
N SER A 250 4.92 0.15 1.88
CA SER A 250 4.47 -1.21 2.22
C SER A 250 5.63 -2.21 2.13
N ILE A 251 5.52 -3.28 2.91
CA ILE A 251 6.46 -4.40 2.88
C ILE A 251 5.79 -5.61 2.22
N TYR A 252 6.57 -6.47 1.59
CA TYR A 252 6.10 -7.75 1.09
C TYR A 252 7.25 -8.76 0.98
N PRO A 253 6.96 -10.08 1.08
CA PRO A 253 8.00 -11.09 1.04
C PRO A 253 8.46 -11.36 -0.39
N GLU A 254 9.67 -11.90 -0.54
CA GLU A 254 10.19 -12.34 -1.85
C GLU A 254 9.27 -13.40 -2.51
N ARG A 255 8.69 -14.29 -1.70
CA ARG A 255 7.70 -15.27 -2.15
C ARG A 255 6.31 -14.83 -1.75
N SER A 256 5.43 -14.63 -2.74
CA SER A 256 4.05 -14.19 -2.53
C SER A 256 3.16 -15.27 -1.87
N ARG A 257 3.38 -15.52 -0.58
CA ARG A 257 2.71 -16.56 0.22
C ARG A 257 2.41 -16.05 1.61
N LEU A 258 1.28 -16.50 2.15
CA LEU A 258 0.80 -16.14 3.49
C LEU A 258 1.84 -16.36 4.59
N ALA A 259 2.42 -17.56 4.66
CA ALA A 259 3.42 -17.89 5.66
C ALA A 259 4.71 -17.05 5.53
N ALA A 260 5.08 -16.62 4.32
CA ALA A 260 6.25 -15.78 4.10
C ALA A 260 6.00 -14.35 4.56
N MET A 261 4.80 -13.81 4.31
CA MET A 261 4.38 -12.49 4.80
C MET A 261 4.34 -12.47 6.34
N VAL A 262 3.81 -13.51 6.97
CA VAL A 262 3.80 -13.65 8.44
C VAL A 262 5.25 -13.73 8.98
N LYS A 263 6.13 -14.49 8.33
CA LYS A 263 7.55 -14.56 8.73
C LYS A 263 8.27 -13.20 8.63
N GLN A 264 7.92 -12.40 7.63
CA GLN A 264 8.48 -11.05 7.52
C GLN A 264 8.01 -10.14 8.66
N LEU A 265 6.75 -10.25 9.07
CA LEU A 265 6.24 -9.52 10.24
C LEU A 265 6.97 -9.90 11.53
N GLU A 266 7.38 -11.17 11.71
CA GLU A 266 8.20 -11.60 12.87
C GLU A 266 9.53 -10.86 12.99
N VAL A 267 10.04 -10.29 11.90
CA VAL A 267 11.30 -9.55 11.88
C VAL A 267 11.03 -8.05 11.99
N GLU A 268 10.11 -7.54 11.18
CA GLU A 268 9.84 -6.11 11.03
C GLU A 268 9.22 -5.49 12.29
N LEU A 269 8.22 -6.15 12.88
CA LEU A 269 7.51 -5.62 14.04
C LEU A 269 8.43 -5.52 15.28
N PRO A 270 9.15 -6.58 15.69
CA PRO A 270 10.12 -6.47 16.78
C PRO A 270 11.24 -5.49 16.49
N SER A 271 11.72 -5.40 15.25
CA SER A 271 12.78 -4.44 14.90
C SER A 271 12.32 -2.99 15.07
N ARG A 272 11.05 -2.67 14.75
CA ARG A 272 10.51 -1.31 14.93
C ARG A 272 10.15 -1.02 16.38
N ALA A 273 9.54 -1.97 17.08
CA ALA A 273 9.24 -1.83 18.51
C ALA A 273 10.48 -1.84 19.39
N GLY A 274 11.54 -2.52 18.97
CA GLY A 274 12.83 -2.50 19.65
C GLY A 274 13.50 -1.13 19.67
N GLY A 275 13.01 -0.17 18.87
CA GLY A 275 13.54 1.18 18.79
C GLY A 275 14.93 1.26 18.17
N THR A 276 15.47 2.48 18.05
CA THR A 276 16.87 2.67 17.65
C THR A 276 17.74 2.62 18.90
N SER A 277 18.57 1.58 19.04
CA SER A 277 19.55 1.44 20.11
C SER A 277 20.95 1.83 19.62
N LEU A 278 21.63 2.71 20.35
CA LEU A 278 22.95 3.24 20.02
C LEU A 278 23.84 3.27 21.27
N ASP A 279 25.07 2.80 21.13
CA ASP A 279 26.07 2.99 22.18
C ASP A 279 26.70 4.38 22.07
N VAL A 280 26.44 5.23 23.05
CA VAL A 280 26.89 6.63 23.12
C VAL A 280 27.73 6.83 24.38
N ALA A 281 29.02 7.08 24.21
CA ALA A 281 29.98 7.30 25.29
C ALA A 281 29.98 6.21 26.39
N GLY A 282 29.69 4.96 26.03
CA GLY A 282 29.62 3.81 26.94
C GLY A 282 28.27 3.62 27.62
N HIS A 283 27.24 4.36 27.21
CA HIS A 283 25.85 4.18 27.61
C HIS A 283 25.02 3.67 26.43
N THR A 284 24.02 2.83 26.70
CA THR A 284 23.05 2.40 25.69
C THR A 284 21.89 3.39 25.64
N LEU A 285 21.82 4.16 24.56
CA LEU A 285 20.72 5.08 24.27
C LEU A 285 19.69 4.37 23.40
N LEU A 286 18.48 4.18 23.93
CA LEU A 286 17.36 3.58 23.21
C LEU A 286 16.30 4.63 22.91
N LEU A 287 15.90 4.74 21.65
CA LEU A 287 14.82 5.60 21.18
C LEU A 287 13.64 4.77 20.72
N HIS A 288 12.48 4.98 21.34
CA HIS A 288 11.25 4.27 21.03
C HIS A 288 10.08 5.26 20.96
N GLY A 289 9.61 5.57 19.76
CA GLY A 289 8.67 6.68 19.56
C GLY A 289 9.25 7.99 20.13
N ASP A 290 8.52 8.63 21.05
CA ASP A 290 8.99 9.81 21.79
C ASP A 290 9.71 9.50 23.10
N ALA A 291 9.79 8.22 23.48
CA ALA A 291 10.51 7.79 24.67
C ALA A 291 12.02 7.69 24.37
N VAL A 292 12.81 8.30 25.24
CA VAL A 292 14.28 8.20 25.23
C VAL A 292 14.69 7.49 26.50
N LEU A 293 15.41 6.38 26.38
CA LEU A 293 15.94 5.64 27.52
C LEU A 293 17.48 5.67 27.47
N LEU A 294 18.11 5.88 28.61
CA LEU A 294 19.56 5.77 28.79
C LEU A 294 19.84 4.65 29.79
N ASP A 295 20.55 3.61 29.36
CA ASP A 295 20.82 2.39 30.14
C ASP A 295 19.54 1.76 30.73
N GLY A 296 18.44 1.85 29.97
CA GLY A 296 17.13 1.34 30.36
C GLY A 296 16.31 2.25 31.28
N ALA A 297 16.83 3.41 31.70
CA ALA A 297 16.08 4.40 32.46
C ALA A 297 15.49 5.50 31.54
N GLU A 298 14.20 5.78 31.67
CA GLU A 298 13.54 6.84 30.88
C GLU A 298 14.11 8.23 31.20
N VAL A 299 14.44 8.98 30.15
CA VAL A 299 14.94 10.35 30.19
C VAL A 299 13.93 11.29 29.55
N LYS A 300 13.30 12.13 30.36
CA LYS A 300 12.34 13.12 29.87
C LYS A 300 13.05 14.32 29.24
N LEU A 301 12.81 14.55 27.96
CA LEU A 301 13.34 15.69 27.22
C LEU A 301 12.21 16.67 26.88
N SER A 302 12.52 17.96 27.04
CA SER A 302 11.65 19.02 26.49
C SER A 302 11.81 19.12 24.96
N PRO A 303 10.88 19.75 24.24
CA PRO A 303 10.86 19.73 22.77
C PRO A 303 12.17 20.19 22.10
N ALA A 304 12.83 21.24 22.61
CA ALA A 304 14.07 21.74 22.01
C ALA A 304 15.27 20.77 22.17
N PRO A 305 15.60 20.25 23.37
CA PRO A 305 16.56 19.15 23.53
C PRO A 305 16.23 17.91 22.71
N TYR A 306 14.95 17.52 22.63
CA TYR A 306 14.54 16.36 21.83
C TYR A 306 14.77 16.58 20.33
N ALA A 307 14.43 17.76 19.80
CA ALA A 307 14.70 18.11 18.41
C ALA A 307 16.21 18.10 18.07
N VAL A 308 17.05 18.59 18.99
CA VAL A 308 18.52 18.48 18.84
C VAL A 308 18.95 17.02 18.81
N LEU A 309 18.41 16.18 19.69
CA LEU A 309 18.72 14.75 19.70
C LEU A 309 18.34 14.09 18.38
N GLN A 310 17.12 14.32 17.88
CA GLN A 310 16.65 13.79 16.60
C GLN A 310 17.56 14.23 15.44
N ALA A 311 17.94 15.50 15.38
CA ALA A 311 18.84 16.01 14.34
C ALA A 311 20.22 15.32 14.36
N LEU A 312 20.74 14.99 15.55
CA LEU A 312 22.01 14.26 15.69
C LEU A 312 21.88 12.76 15.35
N LEU A 313 20.68 12.19 15.48
CA LEU A 313 20.41 10.77 15.21
C LEU A 313 20.24 10.46 13.73
N VAL A 314 19.97 11.46 12.88
CA VAL A 314 19.87 11.27 11.43
C VAL A 314 21.16 10.65 10.86
N ASN A 315 22.33 11.07 11.36
CA ASN A 315 23.63 10.48 11.02
C ASN A 315 24.52 10.44 12.28
N PRO A 316 24.37 9.41 13.14
CA PRO A 316 25.08 9.35 14.42
C PRO A 316 26.61 9.44 14.23
N GLY A 317 27.28 10.20 15.10
CA GLY A 317 28.74 10.42 15.01
C GLY A 317 29.20 11.49 14.01
N THR A 318 28.32 11.94 13.11
CA THR A 318 28.60 13.04 12.19
C THR A 318 28.38 14.40 12.87
N VAL A 319 29.19 15.40 12.50
CA VAL A 319 29.07 16.76 13.03
C VAL A 319 27.93 17.49 12.34
N VAL A 320 26.92 17.91 13.11
CA VAL A 320 25.83 18.77 12.67
C VAL A 320 26.14 20.21 13.06
N SER A 321 25.96 21.14 12.11
CA SER A 321 26.30 22.55 12.33
C SER A 321 25.29 23.25 13.26
N ARG A 322 25.71 24.34 13.91
CA ARG A 322 24.80 25.16 14.74
C ARG A 322 23.62 25.69 13.94
N ARG A 323 23.86 26.05 12.68
CA ARG A 323 22.83 26.57 11.77
C ARG A 323 21.78 25.49 11.47
N ASP A 324 22.21 24.26 11.20
CA ASP A 324 21.28 23.18 10.87
C ASP A 324 20.51 22.71 12.13
N LEU A 325 21.16 22.71 13.29
CA LEU A 325 20.46 22.48 14.56
C LEU A 325 19.44 23.60 14.88
N LEU A 326 19.76 24.85 14.55
CA LEU A 326 18.83 25.97 14.72
C LEU A 326 17.58 25.79 13.86
N THR A 327 17.74 25.30 12.62
CA THR A 327 16.58 24.99 11.74
C THR A 327 15.71 23.84 12.23
N ALA A 328 16.25 22.95 13.07
CA ALA A 328 15.51 21.84 13.64
C ALA A 328 14.73 22.20 14.91
N LEU A 329 14.98 23.37 15.53
CA LEU A 329 14.30 23.75 16.77
C LEU A 329 12.81 24.10 16.53
N PRO A 330 11.90 23.76 17.47
CA PRO A 330 10.48 24.09 17.35
C PRO A 330 10.22 25.60 17.25
N SER A 331 9.14 25.96 16.54
CA SER A 331 8.64 27.33 16.45
C SER A 331 8.26 27.89 17.83
N GLY A 332 8.76 29.08 18.17
CA GLY A 332 8.59 29.72 19.49
C GLY A 332 9.82 29.65 20.40
N THR A 333 10.83 28.87 20.03
CA THR A 333 12.16 28.95 20.64
C THR A 333 12.89 30.18 20.08
N ALA A 334 13.63 30.93 20.91
CA ALA A 334 14.39 32.09 20.43
C ALA A 334 15.31 31.68 19.28
N GLY A 335 15.14 32.25 18.09
CA GLY A 335 15.86 31.87 16.86
C GLY A 335 17.32 32.34 16.85
N SER A 336 18.09 32.02 17.89
CA SER A 336 19.49 32.42 18.05
C SER A 336 20.38 31.21 18.30
N GLU A 337 21.68 31.34 17.99
CA GLU A 337 22.67 30.30 18.33
C GLU A 337 22.68 29.97 19.82
N HIS A 338 22.36 30.95 20.67
CA HIS A 338 22.23 30.75 22.11
C HIS A 338 21.13 29.73 22.47
N ALA A 339 20.03 29.67 21.71
CA ALA A 339 19.00 28.67 21.94
C ALA A 339 19.47 27.24 21.64
N VAL A 340 20.29 27.06 20.60
CA VAL A 340 20.94 25.78 20.30
C VAL A 340 21.88 25.38 21.44
N GLU A 341 22.69 26.31 21.94
CA GLU A 341 23.59 26.06 23.07
C GLU A 341 22.82 25.63 24.33
N MET A 342 21.71 26.31 24.64
CA MET A 342 20.86 25.98 25.78
C MET A 342 20.13 24.64 25.60
N ALA A 343 19.70 24.30 24.39
CA ALA A 343 19.11 23.01 24.08
C ALA A 343 20.13 21.87 24.24
N VAL A 344 21.36 22.05 23.72
CA VAL A 344 22.47 21.10 23.89
C VAL A 344 22.87 20.97 25.35
N ALA A 345 22.94 22.06 26.11
CA ALA A 345 23.28 22.03 27.53
C ALA A 345 22.26 21.21 28.32
N ARG A 346 20.96 21.41 28.07
CA ARG A 346 19.88 20.61 28.68
C ARG A 346 19.92 19.16 28.26
N LEU A 347 20.22 18.89 26.98
CA LEU A 347 20.36 17.52 26.48
C LEU A 347 21.53 16.78 27.14
N ARG A 348 22.67 17.46 27.34
CA ARG A 348 23.82 16.92 28.10
C ARG A 348 23.51 16.68 29.57
N ALA A 349 22.72 17.56 30.18
CA ALA A 349 22.30 17.36 31.57
C ALA A 349 21.43 16.10 31.71
N ALA A 350 20.64 15.79 30.68
CA ALA A 350 19.74 14.64 30.65
C ALA A 350 20.45 13.32 30.27
N LEU A 351 21.34 13.34 29.26
CA LEU A 351 21.99 12.13 28.72
C LEU A 351 23.41 11.89 29.25
N GLY A 352 24.01 12.86 29.92
CA GLY A 352 25.42 12.86 30.29
C GLY A 352 26.28 13.75 29.40
N THR A 353 27.24 14.45 30.01
CA THR A 353 28.07 15.47 29.34
C THR A 353 28.94 14.91 28.22
N ARG A 354 29.33 13.64 28.32
CA ARG A 354 30.18 12.95 27.33
C ARG A 354 29.41 12.46 26.10
N CYS A 355 28.08 12.34 26.19
CA CYS A 355 27.25 11.78 25.12
C CYS A 355 27.14 12.70 23.90
N ILE A 356 27.32 14.02 24.11
CA ILE A 356 27.33 15.01 23.04
C ILE A 356 28.67 15.74 23.03
N GLN A 357 29.40 15.63 21.93
CA GLN A 357 30.69 16.28 21.75
C GLN A 357 30.53 17.61 21.03
N THR A 358 31.21 18.65 21.54
CA THR A 358 31.37 19.91 20.80
C THR A 358 32.56 19.76 19.86
N VAL A 359 32.36 20.02 18.57
CA VAL A 359 33.45 20.19 17.62
C VAL A 359 33.66 21.69 17.41
N VAL A 360 34.79 22.18 17.91
CA VAL A 360 35.13 23.62 17.95
C VAL A 360 34.93 24.25 16.58
N LYS A 361 34.20 25.37 16.53
CA LYS A 361 33.81 26.13 15.32
C LYS A 361 32.97 25.38 14.28
N ARG A 362 32.66 24.08 14.47
CA ARG A 362 31.91 23.28 13.48
C ARG A 362 30.49 22.94 13.94
N GLY A 363 30.29 22.58 15.21
CA GLY A 363 28.97 22.22 15.73
C GLY A 363 29.02 21.12 16.78
N TYR A 364 28.08 20.19 16.72
CA TYR A 364 27.91 19.12 17.72
C TYR A 364 27.74 17.75 17.05
N ARG A 365 28.07 16.68 17.77
CA ARG A 365 27.83 15.30 17.35
C ARG A 365 27.53 14.39 18.54
N LEU A 366 26.86 13.27 18.29
CA LEU A 366 26.77 12.17 19.24
C LEU A 366 28.13 11.46 19.37
N ALA A 367 28.49 11.08 20.59
CA ALA A 367 29.71 10.34 20.89
C ALA A 367 29.51 8.83 20.69
N VAL A 368 29.13 8.41 19.48
CA VAL A 368 29.00 6.99 19.15
C VAL A 368 30.37 6.32 19.07
N ALA A 369 30.45 5.05 19.45
CA ALA A 369 31.62 4.23 19.16
C ALA A 369 31.83 4.11 17.63
N PRO A 370 33.08 4.13 17.14
CA PRO A 370 33.38 3.99 15.72
C PRO A 370 33.04 2.60 15.16
#